data_AF-A0A2T0S7W8-F1
#
_entry.id   AF-A0A2T0S7W8-F1
#
_cell.length_a   1.000
_cell.length_b   1.000
_cell.length_c   1.000
_cell.angle_alpha   90.00
_cell.angle_beta   90.00
_cell.angle_gamma   90.00
#
_symmetry.space_group_name_H-M   'P 1'
#
loop_
_entity.id
_entity.type
_entity.pdbx_description
1 polymer ?
#
loop_
_entity_poly.entity_id
_entity_poly.type
_entity_poly.pdbx_seq_one_letter_code
_entity_poly.pdbx_strand_id
1 'polypeptide(L)'
;MTARPRRWLAIALAPLVAITLIASPGAPASAAPGGGNSSTADDGDDNPMLNDVLDNTGRRYLAAKSAVAKSTKTQLALALKVKDAEAKRDALLPQVGAVAAQQYRTGGLSTMGFLLNVRSPSNFIDKAVSLEEINALNDGKLRELDAAIDEVATAKARLDQEVKAQKQNLELMKKQKESAEKALALVGGDKVTGGFVLAKSRVAAPAPRNSDGEFGPESCNVNDPTTNGCITARTLHMYKEVKKAGFNRFVGCHRDGGPFEHPKGRACDWSLQKRGFAPWHNQDTREYGNNLMAFLVRNAERLGILYVIWNRMIWFPATQWNNYHGPSNHTDHVHVSML
;
A
#
# COMPACT_ATOMS: atom_id res chain seq x y z
N MET A 1 22.43 43.51 17.85
CA MET A 1 21.06 43.88 17.43
C MET A 1 21.12 44.01 15.92
N THR A 2 20.62 43.07 15.12
CA THR A 2 19.20 42.87 14.79
C THR A 2 18.92 41.43 14.31
N ALA A 3 17.64 41.06 14.36
CA ALA A 3 17.09 39.71 14.51
C ALA A 3 17.14 38.78 13.28
N ARG A 4 17.33 37.48 13.56
CA ARG A 4 16.96 36.36 12.66
C ARG A 4 15.48 35.96 12.89
N PRO A 5 14.68 35.70 11.84
CA PRO A 5 13.40 35.04 12.03
C PRO A 5 13.57 33.50 12.04
N ARG A 6 13.00 32.89 13.08
CA ARG A 6 12.90 31.44 13.30
C ARG A 6 12.01 30.80 12.22
N ARG A 7 12.55 29.79 11.53
CA ARG A 7 11.77 28.86 10.68
C ARG A 7 10.87 28.00 11.56
N TRP A 8 9.57 28.07 11.30
CA TRP A 8 8.59 27.08 11.78
C TRP A 8 8.78 25.80 10.95
N LEU A 9 9.43 24.79 11.52
CA LEU A 9 9.44 23.43 11.00
C LEU A 9 8.19 22.73 11.55
N ALA A 10 7.16 22.62 10.72
CA ALA A 10 6.07 21.67 10.94
C ALA A 10 6.62 20.26 10.69
N ILE A 11 7.13 19.63 11.74
CA ILE A 11 7.47 18.21 11.76
C ILE A 11 6.15 17.45 11.92
N ALA A 12 5.64 16.87 10.83
CA ALA A 12 4.57 15.88 10.91
C ALA A 12 5.16 14.55 11.44
N LEU A 13 5.22 14.45 12.77
CA LEU A 13 5.46 13.21 13.50
C LEU A 13 4.14 12.42 13.56
N ALA A 14 4.06 11.31 12.84
CA ALA A 14 3.03 10.30 13.10
C ALA A 14 3.50 9.40 14.26
N PRO A 15 2.72 9.22 15.35
CA PRO A 15 3.17 8.49 16.52
C PRO A 15 3.12 6.97 16.30
N LEU A 16 4.23 6.32 16.60
CA LEU A 16 4.32 4.90 16.98
C LEU A 16 3.49 4.69 18.26
N VAL A 17 2.41 3.90 18.17
CA VAL A 17 1.67 3.43 19.35
C VAL A 17 1.96 1.94 19.54
N ALA A 18 2.46 1.63 20.74
CA ALA A 18 2.90 0.33 21.21
C ALA A 18 1.77 -0.72 21.25
N ILE A 19 2.13 -1.98 20.98
CA ILE A 19 1.24 -3.14 21.05
C ILE A 19 1.22 -3.65 22.49
N THR A 20 0.06 -3.62 23.14
CA THR A 20 -0.23 -4.42 24.33
C THR A 20 -0.97 -5.70 23.90
N LEU A 21 -0.28 -6.83 24.00
CA LEU A 21 -0.87 -8.16 23.92
C LEU A 21 -1.45 -8.49 25.30
N ILE A 22 -2.78 -8.55 25.42
CA ILE A 22 -3.44 -9.14 26.59
C ILE A 22 -3.99 -10.49 26.17
N ALA A 23 -3.39 -11.55 26.72
CA ALA A 23 -3.93 -12.90 26.71
C ALA A 23 -4.79 -13.09 27.95
N SER A 24 -6.02 -13.58 27.79
CA SER A 24 -6.84 -14.08 28.90
C SER A 24 -7.56 -15.39 28.49
N PRO A 25 -7.62 -16.41 29.38
CA PRO A 25 -8.27 -17.69 29.12
C PRO A 25 -9.78 -17.65 29.40
N GLY A 26 -10.55 -18.49 28.68
CA GLY A 26 -12.00 -18.55 28.76
C GLY A 26 -12.57 -19.28 29.98
N ALA A 27 -13.88 -19.07 30.19
CA ALA A 27 -14.74 -19.91 31.01
C ALA A 27 -16.11 -20.08 30.29
N PRO A 28 -16.79 -21.23 30.45
CA PRO A 28 -17.94 -21.62 29.63
C PRO A 28 -19.27 -21.09 30.22
N ALA A 29 -20.25 -20.81 29.37
CA ALA A 29 -21.63 -20.60 29.80
C ALA A 29 -22.60 -21.42 28.94
N SER A 30 -23.45 -22.17 29.63
CA SER A 30 -24.46 -23.11 29.11
C SER A 30 -25.85 -22.47 28.95
N ALA A 31 -26.72 -23.19 28.20
CA ALA A 31 -28.20 -23.16 28.14
C ALA A 31 -28.84 -22.10 27.22
N ALA A 32 -29.97 -22.32 26.52
CA ALA A 32 -30.89 -23.43 26.23
C ALA A 32 -31.90 -22.91 25.15
N PRO A 33 -32.74 -23.75 24.51
CA PRO A 33 -33.21 -23.53 23.14
C PRO A 33 -34.51 -22.70 23.03
N GLY A 34 -34.56 -21.79 22.06
CA GLY A 34 -35.78 -21.07 21.66
C GLY A 34 -36.06 -21.31 20.18
N GLY A 35 -37.14 -22.03 19.88
CA GLY A 35 -37.56 -22.35 18.52
C GLY A 35 -38.19 -21.17 17.77
N GLY A 36 -37.95 -21.12 16.47
CA GLY A 36 -38.62 -20.23 15.52
C GLY A 36 -37.98 -20.35 14.14
N ASN A 37 -38.71 -20.94 13.18
CA ASN A 37 -38.25 -21.15 11.80
C ASN A 37 -37.85 -19.83 11.11
N SER A 38 -36.55 -19.59 10.95
CA SER A 38 -36.00 -18.67 9.94
C SER A 38 -35.03 -19.44 9.04
N SER A 39 -35.24 -19.40 7.73
CA SER A 39 -34.41 -20.06 6.72
C SER A 39 -33.15 -19.26 6.36
N THR A 40 -32.53 -18.62 7.35
CA THR A 40 -31.30 -17.84 7.20
C THR A 40 -30.30 -18.30 8.23
N ALA A 41 -29.07 -18.65 7.81
CA ALA A 41 -28.01 -18.98 8.74
C ALA A 41 -27.72 -17.75 9.61
N ASP A 42 -27.98 -17.89 10.90
CA ASP A 42 -27.82 -16.87 11.92
C ASP A 42 -26.37 -16.87 12.41
N ASP A 43 -25.57 -15.91 11.96
CA ASP A 43 -24.21 -15.71 12.46
C ASP A 43 -24.21 -14.94 13.79
N GLY A 44 -24.75 -15.58 14.84
CA GLY A 44 -24.83 -15.07 16.19
C GLY A 44 -23.54 -14.47 16.80
N ASP A 45 -23.76 -13.35 17.50
CA ASP A 45 -23.13 -12.76 18.70
C ASP A 45 -21.64 -12.97 19.06
N ASP A 46 -20.72 -12.92 18.09
CA ASP A 46 -19.28 -12.82 18.40
C ASP A 46 -18.72 -11.39 18.27
N ASN A 47 -18.45 -10.82 19.45
CA ASN A 47 -17.66 -9.63 19.83
C ASN A 47 -17.37 -8.55 18.75
N PRO A 48 -18.06 -7.38 18.77
CA PRO A 48 -17.84 -6.28 17.82
C PRO A 48 -16.39 -5.76 17.78
N MET A 49 -15.61 -5.93 18.86
CA MET A 49 -14.20 -5.55 18.87
C MET A 49 -13.33 -6.39 17.91
N LEU A 50 -13.70 -7.64 17.63
CA LEU A 50 -12.92 -8.49 16.73
C LEU A 50 -13.04 -8.01 15.28
N ASN A 51 -14.25 -7.65 14.83
CA ASN A 51 -14.47 -7.15 13.48
C ASN A 51 -13.77 -5.82 13.23
N ASP A 52 -13.77 -4.90 14.21
CA ASP A 52 -13.05 -3.64 14.11
C ASP A 52 -11.53 -3.85 14.06
N VAL A 53 -11.00 -4.81 14.83
CA VAL A 53 -9.58 -5.18 14.79
C VAL A 53 -9.22 -5.80 13.44
N LEU A 54 -10.08 -6.65 12.89
CA LEU A 54 -9.89 -7.27 11.57
C LEU A 54 -9.94 -6.22 10.45
N ASP A 55 -10.93 -5.31 10.47
CA ASP A 55 -11.05 -4.20 9.51
C ASP A 55 -9.81 -3.31 9.56
N ASN A 56 -9.40 -2.90 10.77
CA ASN A 56 -8.22 -2.07 10.96
C ASN A 56 -6.94 -2.78 10.48
N THR A 57 -6.78 -4.07 10.79
CA THR A 57 -5.62 -4.86 10.34
C THR A 57 -5.61 -5.03 8.82
N GLY A 58 -6.76 -5.31 8.21
CA GLY A 58 -6.92 -5.42 6.76
C GLY A 58 -6.61 -4.11 6.04
N ARG A 59 -7.14 -2.99 6.51
CA ARG A 59 -6.83 -1.64 6.00
C ARG A 59 -5.35 -1.34 6.11
N ARG A 60 -4.74 -1.56 7.28
CA ARG A 60 -3.30 -1.32 7.51
C ARG A 60 -2.42 -2.13 6.58
N TYR A 61 -2.78 -3.39 6.30
CA TYR A 61 -2.02 -4.23 5.38
C TYR A 61 -2.08 -3.70 3.93
N LEU A 62 -3.28 -3.35 3.44
CA LEU A 62 -3.41 -2.77 2.11
C LEU A 62 -2.76 -1.39 2.00
N ALA A 63 -2.84 -0.58 3.05
CA ALA A 63 -2.15 0.70 3.16
C ALA A 63 -0.63 0.52 3.07
N ALA A 64 -0.07 -0.42 3.84
CA ALA A 64 1.35 -0.73 3.80
C ALA A 64 1.80 -1.21 2.40
N LYS A 65 0.99 -2.05 1.73
CA LYS A 65 1.28 -2.51 0.37
C LYS A 65 1.25 -1.37 -0.65
N SER A 66 0.25 -0.49 -0.58
CA SER A 66 0.16 0.72 -1.40
C SER A 66 1.35 1.67 -1.16
N ALA A 67 1.73 1.86 0.11
CA ALA A 67 2.86 2.67 0.51
C ALA A 67 4.18 2.13 -0.05
N VAL A 68 4.38 0.81 -0.07
CA VAL A 68 5.57 0.18 -0.68
C VAL A 68 5.61 0.39 -2.19
N ALA A 69 4.47 0.29 -2.89
CA ALA A 69 4.40 0.58 -4.32
C ALA A 69 4.72 2.05 -4.63
N LYS A 70 4.16 2.98 -3.85
CA LYS A 70 4.46 4.43 -3.94
C LYS A 70 5.93 4.72 -3.65
N SER A 71 6.48 4.14 -2.58
CA SER A 71 7.89 4.25 -2.19
C SER A 71 8.82 3.79 -3.31
N THR A 72 8.53 2.65 -3.95
CA THR A 72 9.31 2.14 -5.09
C THR A 72 9.36 3.14 -6.24
N LYS A 73 8.23 3.79 -6.56
CA LYS A 73 8.17 4.83 -7.59
C LYS A 73 8.99 6.07 -7.19
N THR A 74 8.91 6.49 -5.92
CA THR A 74 9.69 7.60 -5.38
C THR A 74 11.19 7.32 -5.44
N GLN A 75 11.62 6.10 -5.08
CA GLN A 75 13.03 5.70 -5.16
C GLN A 75 13.56 5.77 -6.58
N LEU A 76 12.79 5.30 -7.58
CA LEU A 76 13.18 5.43 -8.98
C LEU A 76 13.39 6.91 -9.38
N ALA A 77 12.46 7.78 -9.00
CA ALA A 77 12.57 9.21 -9.29
C ALA A 77 13.77 9.86 -8.59
N LEU A 78 14.06 9.50 -7.34
CA LEU A 78 15.22 9.97 -6.59
C LEU A 78 16.54 9.44 -7.18
N ALA A 79 16.57 8.18 -7.61
CA ALA A 79 17.74 7.58 -8.26
C ALA A 79 18.08 8.30 -9.57
N LEU A 80 17.07 8.69 -10.36
CA LEU A 80 17.28 9.52 -11.56
C LEU A 80 17.86 10.90 -11.20
N LYS A 81 17.33 11.57 -10.16
CA LYS A 81 17.87 12.85 -9.70
C LYS A 81 19.31 12.76 -9.23
N VAL A 82 19.67 11.69 -8.51
CA VAL A 82 21.05 11.44 -8.10
C VAL A 82 21.95 11.32 -9.33
N LYS A 83 21.54 10.53 -10.32
CA LYS A 83 22.30 10.37 -11.57
C LYS A 83 22.50 11.69 -12.30
N ASP A 84 21.46 12.52 -12.41
CA ASP A 84 21.54 13.83 -13.07
C ASP A 84 22.46 14.79 -12.31
N ALA A 85 22.37 14.82 -10.98
CA ALA A 85 23.23 15.65 -10.14
C ALA A 85 24.70 15.19 -10.19
N GLU A 86 24.95 13.87 -10.23
CA GLU A 86 26.29 13.31 -10.42
C GLU A 86 26.87 13.68 -11.78
N ALA A 87 26.07 13.61 -12.85
CA ALA A 87 26.49 14.02 -14.19
C ALA A 87 26.90 15.50 -14.24
N LYS A 88 26.14 16.41 -13.57
CA LYS A 88 26.52 17.83 -13.46
C LYS A 88 27.84 18.02 -12.73
N ARG A 89 28.01 17.37 -11.56
CA ARG A 89 29.26 17.41 -10.80
C ARG A 89 30.44 16.93 -11.64
N ASP A 90 30.29 15.81 -12.34
CA ASP A 90 31.36 15.20 -13.14
C ASP A 90 31.73 16.04 -14.37
N ALA A 91 30.80 16.85 -14.89
CA ALA A 91 31.07 17.83 -15.94
C ALA A 91 31.78 19.10 -15.42
N LEU A 92 31.56 19.49 -14.16
CA LEU A 92 32.16 20.68 -13.54
C LEU A 92 33.56 20.41 -12.96
N LEU A 93 33.80 19.21 -12.44
CA LEU A 93 35.07 18.82 -11.81
C LEU A 93 36.30 19.07 -12.70
N PRO A 94 36.33 18.66 -13.99
CA PRO A 94 37.47 18.94 -14.87
C PRO A 94 37.70 20.43 -15.11
N GLN A 95 36.62 21.23 -15.15
CA GLN A 95 36.72 22.66 -15.39
C GLN A 95 37.36 23.39 -14.21
N VAL A 96 36.91 23.07 -12.99
CA VAL A 96 37.52 23.60 -11.75
C VAL A 96 38.94 23.08 -11.58
N GLY A 97 39.20 21.81 -11.91
CA GLY A 97 40.53 21.22 -11.90
C GLY A 97 41.50 21.93 -12.87
N ALA A 98 41.04 22.34 -14.05
CA ALA A 98 41.85 23.11 -15.00
C ALA A 98 42.21 24.50 -14.46
N VAL A 99 41.26 25.18 -13.79
CA VAL A 99 41.51 26.47 -13.12
C VAL A 99 42.56 26.30 -12.02
N ALA A 100 42.39 25.30 -11.16
CA ALA A 100 43.34 25.01 -10.07
C ALA A 100 44.74 24.65 -10.59
N ALA A 101 44.82 23.80 -11.62
CA ALA A 101 46.09 23.42 -12.24
C ALA A 101 46.80 24.62 -12.88
N GLN A 102 46.04 25.56 -13.46
CA GLN A 102 46.59 26.78 -14.01
C GLN A 102 47.19 27.68 -12.93
N GLN A 103 46.46 27.90 -11.82
CA GLN A 103 46.95 28.66 -10.66
C GLN A 103 48.22 28.04 -10.05
N TYR A 104 48.28 26.71 -9.99
CA TYR A 104 49.46 25.99 -9.50
C TYR A 104 50.69 26.18 -10.41
N ARG A 105 50.51 26.05 -11.74
CA ARG A 105 51.61 26.19 -12.71
C ARG A 105 52.16 27.61 -12.81
N THR A 106 51.29 28.61 -12.65
CA THR A 106 51.72 30.02 -12.61
C THR A 106 52.33 30.41 -11.26
N GLY A 107 52.51 29.44 -10.34
CA GLY A 107 53.19 29.62 -9.06
C GLY A 107 52.42 30.51 -8.09
N GLY A 108 51.11 30.70 -8.30
CA GLY A 108 50.36 31.72 -7.60
C GLY A 108 50.99 33.10 -7.79
N LEU A 109 51.32 33.49 -9.04
CA LEU A 109 51.62 34.89 -9.37
C LEU A 109 50.65 35.76 -8.58
N SER A 110 51.15 36.48 -7.57
CA SER A 110 50.28 37.33 -6.78
C SER A 110 49.57 38.25 -7.77
N THR A 111 48.28 38.47 -7.60
CA THR A 111 47.50 39.40 -8.41
C THR A 111 48.27 40.71 -8.61
N MET A 112 49.02 41.13 -7.59
CA MET A 112 50.01 42.21 -7.62
C MET A 112 51.12 42.04 -8.69
N GLY A 113 51.79 40.89 -8.78
CA GLY A 113 52.84 40.65 -9.78
C GLY A 113 52.34 40.65 -11.23
N PHE A 114 51.13 40.17 -11.48
CA PHE A 114 50.49 40.26 -12.81
C PHE A 114 50.14 41.70 -13.18
N LEU A 115 49.65 42.47 -12.21
CA LEU A 115 49.30 43.88 -12.35
C LEU A 115 50.51 44.82 -12.38
N LEU A 116 51.66 44.43 -11.80
CA LEU A 116 52.89 45.24 -11.81
C LEU A 116 53.70 45.09 -13.10
N ASN A 117 53.43 44.06 -13.90
CA ASN A 117 54.11 43.82 -15.19
C ASN A 117 53.41 44.56 -16.35
N VAL A 118 53.22 45.87 -16.23
CA VAL A 118 52.64 46.73 -17.27
C VAL A 118 53.44 48.02 -17.42
N ARG A 119 53.68 48.42 -18.67
CA ARG A 119 54.54 49.55 -19.04
C ARG A 119 53.79 50.89 -19.18
N SER A 120 52.47 50.93 -19.02
CA SER A 120 51.67 52.17 -19.05
C SER A 120 50.45 52.14 -18.12
N PRO A 121 49.94 53.30 -17.67
CA PRO A 121 48.76 53.40 -16.79
C PRO A 121 47.45 52.89 -17.40
N SER A 122 47.23 53.06 -18.72
CA SER A 122 46.02 52.60 -19.40
C SER A 122 45.93 51.07 -19.41
N ASN A 123 47.04 50.40 -19.69
CA ASN A 123 47.13 48.94 -19.74
C ASN A 123 46.97 48.27 -18.36
N PHE A 124 47.17 49.03 -17.27
CA PHE A 124 46.95 48.56 -15.91
C PHE A 124 45.46 48.36 -15.61
N ILE A 125 44.62 49.34 -15.99
CA ILE A 125 43.16 49.28 -15.77
C ILE A 125 42.55 48.14 -16.58
N ASP A 126 42.92 47.98 -17.85
CA ASP A 126 42.42 46.91 -18.71
C ASP A 126 42.77 45.51 -18.16
N LYS A 127 44.00 45.34 -17.63
CA LYS A 127 44.41 44.10 -16.96
C LYS A 127 43.67 43.87 -15.65
N ALA A 128 43.40 44.91 -14.87
CA ALA A 128 42.66 44.82 -13.62
C ALA A 128 41.20 44.39 -13.85
N VAL A 129 40.52 44.97 -14.85
CA VAL A 129 39.16 44.58 -15.23
C VAL A 129 39.12 43.14 -15.73
N SER A 130 40.06 42.74 -16.58
CA SER A 130 40.14 41.36 -17.09
C SER A 130 40.36 40.34 -15.96
N LEU A 131 41.20 40.69 -14.97
CA LEU A 131 41.47 39.83 -13.82
C LEU A 131 40.23 39.67 -12.93
N GLU A 132 39.50 40.75 -12.69
CA GLU A 132 38.25 40.73 -11.93
C GLU A 132 37.19 39.85 -12.63
N GLU A 133 37.07 39.96 -13.96
CA GLU A 133 36.14 39.14 -14.74
C GLU A 133 36.49 37.64 -14.65
N ILE A 134 37.77 37.29 -14.76
CA ILE A 134 38.24 35.90 -14.60
C ILE A 134 37.96 35.38 -13.19
N ASN A 135 38.20 36.19 -12.15
CA ASN A 135 37.90 35.81 -10.78
C ASN A 135 36.39 35.60 -10.56
N ALA A 136 35.56 36.50 -11.06
CA ALA A 136 34.10 36.38 -10.99
C ALA A 136 33.59 35.11 -11.68
N LEU A 137 34.17 34.75 -12.83
CA LEU A 137 33.85 33.50 -13.54
C LEU A 137 34.29 32.25 -12.75
N ASN A 138 35.50 32.26 -12.19
CA ASN A 138 36.02 31.15 -11.39
C ASN A 138 35.19 30.93 -10.11
N ASP A 139 34.86 32.02 -9.40
CA ASP A 139 33.99 32.00 -8.24
C ASP A 139 32.59 31.49 -8.61
N GLY A 140 32.09 31.86 -9.79
CA GLY A 140 30.84 31.33 -10.34
C GLY A 140 30.88 29.81 -10.49
N LYS A 141 31.93 29.27 -11.13
CA LYS A 141 32.10 27.83 -11.34
C LYS A 141 32.29 27.05 -10.04
N LEU A 142 33.01 27.61 -9.08
CA LEU A 142 33.17 27.01 -7.75
C LEU A 142 31.83 26.93 -7.01
N ARG A 143 31.05 28.02 -7.01
CA ARG A 143 29.69 28.01 -6.43
C ARG A 143 28.78 27.00 -7.12
N GLU A 144 28.89 26.86 -8.44
CA GLU A 144 28.10 25.88 -9.20
C GLU A 144 28.49 24.44 -8.86
N LEU A 145 29.80 24.16 -8.72
CA LEU A 145 30.29 22.86 -8.29
C LEU A 145 29.87 22.52 -6.86
N ASP A 146 30.01 23.47 -5.92
CA ASP A 146 29.57 23.29 -4.53
C ASP A 146 28.07 23.02 -4.47
N ALA A 147 27.26 23.78 -5.21
CA ALA A 147 25.81 23.54 -5.31
C ALA A 147 25.49 22.16 -5.91
N ALA A 148 26.24 21.70 -6.92
CA ALA A 148 26.05 20.38 -7.50
C ALA A 148 26.43 19.26 -6.52
N ILE A 149 27.51 19.42 -5.74
CA ILE A 149 27.92 18.47 -4.69
C ILE A 149 26.84 18.40 -3.60
N ASP A 150 26.34 19.54 -3.15
CA ASP A 150 25.26 19.61 -2.15
C ASP A 150 23.95 18.99 -2.67
N GLU A 151 23.63 19.18 -3.96
CA GLU A 151 22.49 18.55 -4.62
C GLU A 151 22.63 17.02 -4.62
N VAL A 152 23.80 16.48 -4.97
CA VAL A 152 24.09 15.03 -4.91
C VAL A 152 23.95 14.51 -3.48
N ALA A 153 24.57 15.17 -2.51
CA ALA A 153 24.53 14.75 -1.10
C ALA A 153 23.09 14.72 -0.57
N THR A 154 22.31 15.76 -0.86
CA THR A 154 20.91 15.87 -0.45
C THR A 154 20.02 14.82 -1.13
N ALA A 155 20.21 14.61 -2.44
CA ALA A 155 19.42 13.63 -3.19
C ALA A 155 19.72 12.19 -2.72
N LYS A 156 20.99 11.85 -2.47
CA LYS A 156 21.39 10.56 -1.91
C LYS A 156 20.84 10.34 -0.51
N ALA A 157 20.96 11.33 0.38
CA ALA A 157 20.41 11.23 1.73
C ALA A 157 18.89 10.98 1.72
N ARG A 158 18.14 11.64 0.82
CA ARG A 158 16.69 11.40 0.65
C ARG A 158 16.41 9.99 0.13
N LEU A 159 17.17 9.51 -0.84
CA LEU A 159 17.04 8.16 -1.38
C LEU A 159 17.32 7.11 -0.30
N ASP A 160 18.38 7.27 0.48
CA ASP A 160 18.77 6.35 1.55
C ASP A 160 17.72 6.29 2.66
N GLN A 161 17.13 7.44 3.02
CA GLN A 161 16.01 7.50 3.96
C GLN A 161 14.79 6.72 3.44
N GLU A 162 14.43 6.90 2.17
CA GLU A 162 13.30 6.19 1.55
C GLU A 162 13.55 4.67 1.49
N VAL A 163 14.76 4.25 1.12
CA VAL A 163 15.16 2.83 1.09
C VAL A 163 15.13 2.22 2.49
N LYS A 164 15.59 2.95 3.52
CA LYS A 164 15.54 2.50 4.91
C LYS A 164 14.09 2.30 5.39
N ALA A 165 13.21 3.26 5.10
CA ALA A 165 11.79 3.15 5.43
C ALA A 165 11.13 1.96 4.70
N GLN A 166 11.41 1.77 3.42
CA GLN A 166 10.87 0.65 2.64
C GLN A 166 11.34 -0.71 3.17
N LYS A 167 12.62 -0.84 3.55
CA LYS A 167 13.16 -2.09 4.13
C LYS A 167 12.39 -2.52 5.39
N GLN A 168 12.06 -1.57 6.27
CA GLN A 168 11.26 -1.85 7.46
C GLN A 168 9.86 -2.36 7.10
N ASN A 169 9.21 -1.74 6.11
CA ASN A 169 7.90 -2.17 5.63
C ASN A 169 7.95 -3.55 4.95
N LEU A 170 8.98 -3.82 4.16
CA LEU A 170 9.18 -5.11 3.49
C LEU A 170 9.44 -6.24 4.48
N GLU A 171 10.24 -6.02 5.53
CA GLU A 171 10.48 -7.04 6.56
C GLU A 171 9.19 -7.37 7.34
N LEU A 172 8.35 -6.37 7.63
CA LEU A 172 7.03 -6.60 8.23
C LEU A 172 6.15 -7.44 7.28
N MET A 173 6.07 -7.07 6.00
CA MET A 173 5.29 -7.81 5.01
C MET A 173 5.85 -9.21 4.75
N LYS A 174 7.18 -9.40 4.80
CA LYS A 174 7.83 -10.70 4.62
C LYS A 174 7.51 -11.63 5.78
N LYS A 175 7.54 -11.16 7.02
CA LYS A 175 7.10 -11.96 8.18
C LYS A 175 5.64 -12.38 8.05
N GLN A 176 4.77 -11.47 7.62
CA GLN A 176 3.36 -11.76 7.33
C GLN A 176 3.22 -12.78 6.19
N LYS A 177 4.01 -12.64 5.12
CA LYS A 177 4.03 -13.55 3.97
C LYS A 177 4.58 -14.94 4.33
N GLU A 178 5.62 -15.05 5.14
CA GLU A 178 6.17 -16.33 5.57
C GLU A 178 5.23 -17.06 6.53
N SER A 179 4.53 -16.35 7.43
CA SER A 179 3.45 -16.96 8.23
C SER A 179 2.30 -17.43 7.33
N ALA A 180 2.00 -16.66 6.28
CA ALA A 180 0.98 -16.96 5.29
C ALA A 180 1.34 -18.17 4.40
N GLU A 181 2.59 -18.31 3.96
CA GLU A 181 3.07 -19.45 3.16
C GLU A 181 3.18 -20.73 4.00
N LYS A 182 3.60 -20.63 5.27
CA LYS A 182 3.57 -21.77 6.20
C LYS A 182 2.13 -22.22 6.48
N ALA A 183 1.20 -21.29 6.64
CA ALA A 183 -0.23 -21.61 6.75
C ALA A 183 -0.81 -22.18 5.43
N LEU A 184 -0.38 -21.68 4.27
CA LEU A 184 -0.75 -22.25 2.97
C LEU A 184 -0.21 -23.67 2.79
N ALA A 185 0.99 -23.98 3.28
CA ALA A 185 1.53 -25.35 3.30
C ALA A 185 0.79 -26.25 4.32
N LEU A 186 0.28 -25.69 5.41
CA LEU A 186 -0.49 -26.41 6.43
C LEU A 186 -1.99 -26.59 6.06
N VAL A 187 -2.52 -25.80 5.12
CA VAL A 187 -3.96 -25.83 4.77
C VAL A 187 -4.29 -25.83 3.26
N GLY A 188 -3.32 -25.82 2.33
CA GLY A 188 -3.61 -25.49 0.92
C GLY A 188 -2.88 -26.29 -0.15
N GLY A 189 -3.40 -27.49 -0.44
CA GLY A 189 -3.27 -28.14 -1.74
C GLY A 189 -4.56 -28.91 -2.08
N ASP A 190 -4.98 -29.79 -1.16
CA ASP A 190 -6.15 -30.66 -1.36
C ASP A 190 -7.31 -30.42 -0.37
N LYS A 191 -7.10 -29.80 0.79
CA LYS A 191 -8.14 -29.75 1.85
C LYS A 191 -9.26 -28.72 1.63
N VAL A 192 -8.95 -27.53 1.11
CA VAL A 192 -9.97 -26.46 0.92
C VAL A 192 -10.79 -26.69 -0.35
N THR A 193 -10.17 -27.22 -1.40
CA THR A 193 -10.73 -27.26 -2.75
C THR A 193 -10.81 -28.66 -3.34
N GLY A 194 -10.16 -29.66 -2.74
CA GLY A 194 -9.98 -31.01 -3.29
C GLY A 194 -9.36 -31.04 -4.68
N GLY A 195 -8.58 -30.03 -5.07
CA GLY A 195 -7.96 -29.94 -6.40
C GLY A 195 -8.84 -29.33 -7.51
N PHE A 196 -10.09 -28.94 -7.22
CA PHE A 196 -11.03 -28.43 -8.25
C PHE A 196 -11.13 -26.91 -8.23
N VAL A 197 -10.07 -26.21 -8.67
CA VAL A 197 -10.06 -24.74 -8.84
C VAL A 197 -9.44 -24.39 -10.18
N LEU A 198 -10.06 -23.45 -10.90
CA LEU A 198 -9.48 -22.87 -12.11
C LEU A 198 -8.11 -22.25 -11.81
N ALA A 199 -7.08 -22.67 -12.53
CA ALA A 199 -5.72 -22.16 -12.39
C ALA A 199 -5.61 -20.65 -12.67
N LYS A 200 -6.50 -20.11 -13.51
CA LYS A 200 -6.57 -18.68 -13.85
C LYS A 200 -8.01 -18.19 -13.66
N SER A 201 -8.17 -17.02 -13.05
CA SER A 201 -9.46 -16.33 -12.95
C SER A 201 -9.42 -15.04 -13.76
N ARG A 202 -10.61 -14.54 -14.15
CA ARG A 202 -10.74 -13.20 -14.73
C ARG A 202 -10.21 -12.15 -13.73
N VAL A 203 -9.71 -11.05 -14.28
CA VAL A 203 -9.21 -9.90 -13.50
C VAL A 203 -10.33 -8.87 -13.41
N ALA A 204 -10.75 -8.55 -12.18
CA ALA A 204 -11.76 -7.54 -11.92
C ALA A 204 -11.21 -6.13 -12.15
N ALA A 205 -12.02 -5.19 -12.62
CA ALA A 205 -11.66 -3.76 -12.60
C ALA A 205 -11.41 -3.29 -11.16
N PRO A 206 -10.41 -2.42 -10.92
CA PRO A 206 -10.10 -1.98 -9.56
C PRO A 206 -11.20 -1.03 -9.06
N ALA A 207 -11.60 -1.19 -7.80
CA ALA A 207 -12.48 -0.24 -7.13
C ALA A 207 -11.77 1.13 -6.98
N PRO A 208 -12.52 2.23 -7.00
CA PRO A 208 -11.96 3.56 -6.76
C PRO A 208 -11.20 3.64 -5.44
N ARG A 209 -10.08 4.39 -5.46
CA ARG A 209 -9.21 4.62 -4.31
C ARG A 209 -9.02 6.11 -4.09
N ASN A 210 -8.74 6.50 -2.86
CA ASN A 210 -8.41 7.87 -2.49
C ASN A 210 -7.07 8.29 -3.12
N SER A 211 -6.74 9.58 -3.05
CA SER A 211 -5.44 10.12 -3.52
C SER A 211 -4.24 9.44 -2.87
N ASP A 212 -4.41 8.92 -1.66
CA ASP A 212 -3.37 8.22 -0.90
C ASP A 212 -3.25 6.74 -1.29
N GLY A 213 -4.07 6.27 -2.23
CA GLY A 213 -4.11 4.90 -2.71
C GLY A 213 -4.86 3.95 -1.77
N GLU A 214 -5.42 4.45 -0.66
CA GLU A 214 -6.23 3.68 0.28
C GLU A 214 -7.70 3.64 -0.11
N PHE A 215 -8.40 2.68 0.49
CA PHE A 215 -9.83 2.53 0.40
C PHE A 215 -10.52 3.32 1.52
N GLY A 216 -11.28 4.36 1.16
CA GLY A 216 -12.05 5.15 2.11
C GLY A 216 -13.18 4.34 2.77
N PRO A 217 -13.65 4.75 3.96
CA PRO A 217 -14.87 4.19 4.53
C PRO A 217 -16.07 4.56 3.65
N GLU A 218 -17.00 3.62 3.50
CA GLU A 218 -18.24 3.82 2.74
C GLU A 218 -19.43 3.42 3.59
N SER A 219 -20.52 4.19 3.47
CA SER A 219 -21.80 3.90 4.13
C SER A 219 -22.74 3.16 3.18
N CYS A 220 -23.72 2.48 3.77
CA CYS A 220 -24.83 1.83 3.08
C CYS A 220 -25.72 2.90 2.43
N ASN A 221 -25.48 3.21 1.15
CA ASN A 221 -26.13 4.34 0.47
C ASN A 221 -26.54 4.06 -0.98
N VAL A 222 -26.33 2.83 -1.45
CA VAL A 222 -26.75 2.38 -2.78
C VAL A 222 -27.78 1.28 -2.63
N ASN A 223 -28.85 1.29 -3.45
CA ASN A 223 -29.84 0.22 -3.42
C ASN A 223 -29.19 -1.13 -3.71
N ASP A 224 -29.45 -2.12 -2.85
CA ASP A 224 -28.97 -3.49 -3.04
C ASP A 224 -29.72 -4.14 -4.22
N PRO A 225 -29.03 -4.59 -5.29
CA PRO A 225 -29.69 -5.29 -6.40
C PRO A 225 -30.13 -6.73 -6.03
N THR A 226 -29.82 -7.19 -4.82
CA THR A 226 -30.01 -8.58 -4.38
C THR A 226 -31.08 -8.72 -3.29
N THR A 227 -31.41 -7.64 -2.59
CA THR A 227 -32.40 -7.59 -1.50
C THR A 227 -33.15 -6.24 -1.53
N ASN A 228 -33.96 -5.94 -0.51
CA ASN A 228 -34.63 -4.64 -0.37
C ASN A 228 -33.81 -3.62 0.46
N GLY A 229 -32.57 -3.95 0.81
CA GLY A 229 -31.71 -3.11 1.63
C GLY A 229 -30.80 -2.16 0.85
N CYS A 230 -29.71 -1.75 1.49
CA CYS A 230 -28.66 -0.96 0.86
C CYS A 230 -27.31 -1.67 0.89
N ILE A 231 -26.40 -1.25 0.03
CA ILE A 231 -25.00 -1.66 0.01
C ILE A 231 -24.11 -0.44 -0.18
N THR A 232 -22.81 -0.61 0.09
CA THR A 232 -21.82 0.40 -0.26
C THR A 232 -21.58 0.42 -1.78
N ALA A 233 -21.03 1.53 -2.29
CA ALA A 233 -20.66 1.65 -3.69
C ALA A 233 -19.63 0.58 -4.11
N ARG A 234 -18.71 0.23 -3.20
CA ARG A 234 -17.71 -0.83 -3.41
C ARG A 234 -18.30 -2.22 -3.41
N THR A 235 -19.25 -2.51 -2.54
CA THR A 235 -19.98 -3.79 -2.59
C THR A 235 -20.73 -3.92 -3.92
N LEU A 236 -21.36 -2.84 -4.41
CA LEU A 236 -22.00 -2.86 -5.73
C LEU A 236 -20.98 -3.07 -6.86
N HIS A 237 -19.80 -2.44 -6.78
CA HIS A 237 -18.72 -2.64 -7.75
C HIS A 237 -18.24 -4.10 -7.76
N MET A 238 -17.98 -4.67 -6.58
CA MET A 238 -17.63 -6.09 -6.43
C MET A 238 -18.72 -6.99 -7.02
N TYR A 239 -19.99 -6.76 -6.69
CA TYR A 239 -21.12 -7.50 -7.24
C TYR A 239 -21.12 -7.50 -8.77
N LYS A 240 -20.94 -6.33 -9.39
CA LYS A 240 -20.90 -6.18 -10.86
C LYS A 240 -19.73 -6.96 -11.47
N GLU A 241 -18.54 -6.87 -10.88
CA GLU A 241 -17.37 -7.59 -11.38
C GLU A 241 -17.47 -9.11 -11.19
N VAL A 242 -18.10 -9.58 -10.11
CA VAL A 242 -18.41 -11.00 -9.90
C VAL A 242 -19.42 -11.51 -10.94
N LYS A 243 -20.51 -10.78 -11.20
CA LYS A 243 -21.48 -11.12 -12.28
C LYS A 243 -20.80 -11.13 -13.66
N LYS A 244 -19.99 -10.11 -13.95
CA LYS A 244 -19.19 -10.01 -15.20
C LYS A 244 -18.18 -11.15 -15.34
N ALA A 245 -17.68 -11.69 -14.23
CA ALA A 245 -16.81 -12.85 -14.26
C ALA A 245 -17.55 -14.16 -14.58
N GLY A 246 -18.88 -14.15 -14.58
CA GLY A 246 -19.74 -15.29 -14.92
C GLY A 246 -20.43 -15.94 -13.74
N PHE A 247 -20.21 -15.44 -12.51
CA PHE A 247 -20.82 -15.97 -11.31
C PHE A 247 -22.21 -15.36 -11.14
N ASN A 248 -23.24 -16.06 -11.62
CA ASN A 248 -24.60 -15.51 -11.75
C ASN A 248 -25.65 -16.17 -10.85
N ARG A 249 -25.23 -16.99 -9.87
CA ARG A 249 -26.16 -17.64 -8.93
C ARG A 249 -26.78 -16.67 -7.93
N PHE A 250 -27.69 -17.20 -7.12
CA PHE A 250 -28.39 -16.43 -6.10
C PHE A 250 -27.38 -15.79 -5.14
N VAL A 251 -27.69 -14.58 -4.70
CA VAL A 251 -26.85 -13.82 -3.79
C VAL A 251 -27.75 -12.96 -2.93
N GLY A 252 -27.37 -12.76 -1.68
CA GLY A 252 -27.96 -11.77 -0.79
C GLY A 252 -26.86 -10.95 -0.14
N CYS A 253 -26.94 -9.62 -0.25
CA CYS A 253 -25.91 -8.72 0.27
C CYS A 253 -26.33 -8.02 1.56
N HIS A 254 -27.53 -7.47 1.62
CA HIS A 254 -28.02 -6.82 2.83
C HIS A 254 -29.00 -7.67 3.63
N ARG A 255 -28.85 -7.64 4.95
CA ARG A 255 -29.87 -8.05 5.91
C ARG A 255 -29.74 -7.21 7.17
N ASP A 256 -30.86 -6.87 7.79
CA ASP A 256 -30.86 -6.09 9.03
C ASP A 256 -30.47 -6.97 10.23
N GLY A 257 -29.88 -6.36 11.25
CA GLY A 257 -29.53 -7.01 12.52
C GLY A 257 -28.08 -7.51 12.64
N GLY A 258 -27.56 -7.48 13.87
CA GLY A 258 -26.18 -7.86 14.22
C GLY A 258 -25.14 -6.75 13.95
N PRO A 259 -23.93 -6.84 14.53
CA PRO A 259 -22.85 -5.86 14.35
C PRO A 259 -22.02 -6.06 13.06
N PHE A 260 -22.36 -7.09 12.27
CA PHE A 260 -21.55 -7.60 11.16
C PHE A 260 -21.68 -6.76 9.87
N GLU A 261 -21.04 -7.22 8.80
CA GLU A 261 -20.89 -6.47 7.56
C GLU A 261 -22.16 -6.42 6.71
N HIS A 262 -23.10 -7.35 6.87
CA HIS A 262 -24.36 -7.36 6.12
C HIS A 262 -25.23 -6.11 6.38
N PRO A 263 -25.58 -5.73 7.63
CA PRO A 263 -26.32 -4.49 7.90
C PRO A 263 -25.61 -3.21 7.45
N LYS A 264 -24.27 -3.27 7.35
CA LYS A 264 -23.45 -2.15 6.88
C LYS A 264 -23.42 -2.06 5.36
N GLY A 265 -24.06 -3.00 4.64
CA GLY A 265 -24.00 -3.05 3.19
C GLY A 265 -22.63 -3.47 2.64
N ARG A 266 -21.81 -4.11 3.47
CA ARG A 266 -20.39 -4.46 3.22
C ARG A 266 -20.17 -5.95 2.98
N ALA A 267 -21.21 -6.77 2.90
CA ALA A 267 -21.07 -8.21 2.67
C ALA A 267 -22.00 -8.73 1.57
N CYS A 268 -21.67 -9.91 1.03
CA CYS A 268 -22.55 -10.70 0.18
C CYS A 268 -22.34 -12.20 0.39
N ASP A 269 -23.45 -12.93 0.50
CA ASP A 269 -23.49 -14.38 0.50
C ASP A 269 -23.86 -14.89 -0.89
N TRP A 270 -22.90 -15.47 -1.59
CA TRP A 270 -23.10 -16.03 -2.91
C TRP A 270 -23.42 -17.50 -2.84
N SER A 271 -24.69 -17.82 -3.07
CA SER A 271 -25.19 -19.18 -3.05
C SER A 271 -24.57 -20.05 -4.13
N LEU A 272 -24.45 -21.34 -3.83
CA LEU A 272 -24.19 -22.37 -4.82
C LEU A 272 -25.42 -22.71 -5.66
N GLN A 273 -26.60 -22.17 -5.37
CA GLN A 273 -27.86 -22.49 -6.02
C GLN A 273 -28.40 -21.30 -6.84
N LYS A 274 -29.28 -21.57 -7.81
CA LYS A 274 -29.97 -20.51 -8.56
C LYS A 274 -30.96 -19.72 -7.70
N ARG A 275 -31.44 -20.30 -6.59
CA ARG A 275 -32.34 -19.69 -5.59
C ARG A 275 -32.10 -20.33 -4.23
N GLY A 276 -32.18 -19.55 -3.16
CA GLY A 276 -31.96 -20.01 -1.79
C GLY A 276 -30.53 -20.49 -1.53
N PHE A 277 -30.31 -21.13 -0.39
CA PHE A 277 -29.02 -21.67 0.02
C PHE A 277 -29.12 -23.18 0.27
N ALA A 278 -28.18 -23.95 -0.27
CA ALA A 278 -28.06 -25.37 0.00
C ALA A 278 -26.61 -25.83 -0.25
N PRO A 279 -26.09 -26.77 0.56
CA PRO A 279 -24.74 -27.29 0.40
C PRO A 279 -24.47 -27.80 -1.01
N TRP A 280 -23.19 -27.86 -1.39
CA TRP A 280 -22.83 -28.52 -2.65
C TRP A 280 -23.30 -29.98 -2.62
N HIS A 281 -23.80 -30.47 -3.74
CA HIS A 281 -24.33 -31.83 -3.88
C HIS A 281 -23.84 -32.52 -5.16
N ASN A 282 -23.08 -31.81 -5.99
CA ASN A 282 -22.50 -32.31 -7.23
C ASN A 282 -21.22 -31.52 -7.57
N GLN A 283 -20.55 -31.93 -8.65
CA GLN A 283 -19.33 -31.28 -9.13
C GLN A 283 -19.55 -29.81 -9.51
N ASP A 284 -20.64 -29.50 -10.22
CA ASP A 284 -20.96 -28.13 -10.65
C ASP A 284 -21.06 -27.14 -9.48
N THR A 285 -21.82 -27.48 -8.43
CA THR A 285 -22.00 -26.62 -7.24
C THR A 285 -20.70 -26.45 -6.46
N ARG A 286 -19.90 -27.51 -6.36
CA ARG A 286 -18.59 -27.47 -5.68
C ARG A 286 -17.56 -26.65 -6.44
N GLU A 287 -17.45 -26.86 -7.76
CA GLU A 287 -16.56 -26.09 -8.63
C GLU A 287 -16.96 -24.62 -8.69
N TYR A 288 -18.27 -24.32 -8.74
CA TYR A 288 -18.76 -22.96 -8.69
C TYR A 288 -18.27 -22.22 -7.44
N GLY A 289 -18.47 -22.80 -6.25
CA GLY A 289 -18.02 -22.21 -4.98
C GLY A 289 -16.51 -22.01 -4.94
N ASN A 290 -15.75 -23.05 -5.30
CA ASN A 290 -14.29 -23.01 -5.38
C ASN A 290 -13.78 -21.91 -6.33
N ASN A 291 -14.37 -21.80 -7.53
CA ASN A 291 -13.96 -20.83 -8.54
C ASN A 291 -14.33 -19.40 -8.16
N LEU A 292 -15.50 -19.21 -7.53
CA LEU A 292 -15.93 -17.91 -7.02
C LEU A 292 -15.02 -17.44 -5.89
N MET A 293 -14.78 -18.30 -4.90
CA MET A 293 -13.83 -18.02 -3.83
C MET A 293 -12.46 -17.64 -4.40
N ALA A 294 -11.94 -18.42 -5.36
CA ALA A 294 -10.64 -18.15 -5.96
C ALA A 294 -10.60 -16.82 -6.72
N PHE A 295 -11.68 -16.46 -7.43
CA PHE A 295 -11.81 -15.17 -8.08
C PHE A 295 -11.76 -14.02 -7.07
N LEU A 296 -12.51 -14.13 -5.97
CA LEU A 296 -12.56 -13.11 -4.91
C LEU A 296 -11.18 -12.93 -4.25
N VAL A 297 -10.56 -14.02 -3.81
CA VAL A 297 -9.23 -14.01 -3.19
C VAL A 297 -8.17 -13.40 -4.11
N ARG A 298 -8.14 -13.79 -5.40
CA ARG A 298 -7.16 -13.26 -6.37
C ARG A 298 -7.38 -11.79 -6.72
N ASN A 299 -8.62 -11.31 -6.60
CA ASN A 299 -8.98 -9.92 -6.88
C ASN A 299 -9.16 -9.08 -5.61
N ALA A 300 -8.82 -9.61 -4.44
CA ALA A 300 -9.11 -8.97 -3.15
C ALA A 300 -8.54 -7.55 -3.03
N GLU A 301 -7.30 -7.34 -3.47
CA GLU A 301 -6.69 -6.00 -3.50
C GLU A 301 -7.39 -5.06 -4.48
N ARG A 302 -7.81 -5.57 -5.65
CA ARG A 302 -8.50 -4.77 -6.66
C ARG A 302 -9.88 -4.33 -6.17
N LEU A 303 -10.57 -5.21 -5.46
CA LEU A 303 -11.96 -5.00 -5.03
C LEU A 303 -12.07 -4.36 -3.64
N GLY A 304 -11.03 -4.42 -2.81
CA GLY A 304 -11.07 -3.96 -1.42
C GLY A 304 -11.77 -4.96 -0.50
N ILE A 305 -11.47 -6.24 -0.66
CA ILE A 305 -12.02 -7.33 0.16
C ILE A 305 -11.30 -7.37 1.51
N LEU A 306 -12.09 -7.43 2.58
CA LEU A 306 -11.66 -7.61 3.95
C LEU A 306 -11.41 -9.10 4.27
N TYR A 307 -12.40 -9.96 4.02
CA TYR A 307 -12.25 -11.41 4.16
C TYR A 307 -13.20 -12.19 3.25
N VAL A 308 -12.89 -13.47 3.04
CA VAL A 308 -13.74 -14.44 2.32
C VAL A 308 -13.91 -15.69 3.19
N ILE A 309 -15.13 -16.21 3.33
CA ILE A 309 -15.39 -17.48 4.02
C ILE A 309 -15.94 -18.48 3.00
N TRP A 310 -15.37 -19.67 3.00
CA TRP A 310 -15.80 -20.77 2.15
C TRP A 310 -15.49 -22.10 2.82
N ASN A 311 -16.47 -22.99 2.94
CA ASN A 311 -16.31 -24.36 3.41
C ASN A 311 -15.53 -24.47 4.73
N ARG A 312 -16.04 -23.85 5.81
CA ARG A 312 -15.41 -23.82 7.14
C ARG A 312 -14.00 -23.21 7.17
N MET A 313 -13.67 -22.41 6.19
CA MET A 313 -12.38 -21.73 6.09
C MET A 313 -12.62 -20.23 5.91
N ILE A 314 -11.80 -19.41 6.56
CA ILE A 314 -11.80 -17.95 6.39
C ILE A 314 -10.44 -17.50 5.87
N TRP A 315 -10.46 -16.60 4.89
CA TRP A 315 -9.28 -16.01 4.27
C TRP A 315 -9.24 -14.51 4.55
N PHE A 316 -8.10 -14.02 4.98
CA PHE A 316 -7.79 -12.59 5.04
C PHE A 316 -6.59 -12.24 4.15
N PRO A 317 -6.51 -11.04 3.57
CA PRO A 317 -5.34 -10.59 2.81
C PRO A 317 -4.02 -10.71 3.59
N ALA A 318 -4.04 -10.44 4.89
CA ALA A 318 -2.84 -10.42 5.74
C ALA A 318 -2.46 -11.81 6.28
N THR A 319 -3.41 -12.58 6.80
CA THR A 319 -3.17 -13.85 7.53
C THR A 319 -3.51 -15.09 6.73
N GLN A 320 -4.06 -14.94 5.52
CA GLN A 320 -4.49 -16.02 4.63
C GLN A 320 -5.53 -16.96 5.28
N TRP A 321 -5.54 -18.22 4.87
CA TRP A 321 -6.52 -19.23 5.25
C TRP A 321 -6.35 -19.70 6.69
N ASN A 322 -7.46 -19.69 7.42
CA ASN A 322 -7.59 -20.20 8.78
C ASN A 322 -8.89 -21.00 8.90
N ASN A 323 -8.96 -21.92 9.86
CA ASN A 323 -10.21 -22.62 10.14
C ASN A 323 -11.25 -21.64 10.67
N TYR A 324 -12.47 -21.73 10.15
CA TYR A 324 -13.60 -20.92 10.58
C TYR A 324 -14.55 -21.75 11.45
N HIS A 325 -14.93 -21.18 12.60
CA HIS A 325 -15.77 -21.83 13.61
C HIS A 325 -16.98 -20.95 13.98
N GLY A 326 -17.49 -20.19 13.02
CA GLY A 326 -18.71 -19.41 13.24
C GLY A 326 -19.99 -20.23 13.05
N PRO A 327 -21.15 -19.61 13.28
CA PRO A 327 -22.43 -20.30 13.34
C PRO A 327 -22.85 -20.93 12.00
N SER A 328 -22.64 -20.24 10.88
CA SER A 328 -22.72 -20.83 9.54
C SER A 328 -21.44 -21.58 9.18
N ASN A 329 -21.54 -22.84 8.76
CA ASN A 329 -20.36 -23.57 8.28
C ASN A 329 -19.92 -23.19 6.84
N HIS A 330 -20.66 -22.30 6.17
CA HIS A 330 -20.36 -21.80 4.82
C HIS A 330 -20.13 -22.89 3.76
N THR A 331 -20.88 -24.00 3.85
CA THR A 331 -20.81 -25.09 2.86
C THR A 331 -21.79 -24.93 1.69
N ASP A 332 -22.69 -23.96 1.80
CA ASP A 332 -23.81 -23.69 0.91
C ASP A 332 -23.70 -22.33 0.20
N HIS A 333 -22.70 -21.52 0.55
CA HIS A 333 -22.38 -20.24 -0.08
C HIS A 333 -20.93 -19.82 0.15
N VAL A 334 -20.45 -18.91 -0.71
CA VAL A 334 -19.21 -18.14 -0.49
C VAL A 334 -19.60 -16.79 0.10
N HIS A 335 -19.14 -16.52 1.32
CA HIS A 335 -19.32 -15.22 1.96
C HIS A 335 -18.13 -14.32 1.63
N VAL A 336 -18.39 -13.04 1.36
CA VAL A 336 -17.35 -12.02 1.19
C VAL A 336 -17.72 -10.76 1.95
N SER A 337 -16.74 -10.20 2.65
CA SER A 337 -16.84 -8.92 3.33
C SER A 337 -15.86 -7.90 2.75
N MET A 338 -16.27 -6.64 2.70
CA MET A 338 -15.56 -5.52 2.07
C MET A 338 -14.99 -4.57 3.13
N LEU A 339 -13.88 -3.89 2.81
CA LEU A 339 -13.36 -2.72 3.53
C LEU A 339 -14.24 -1.49 3.28
#